data_AF-A0A2G1DFN1-F1
#
_entry.id   AF-A0A2G1DFN1-F1
#
_cell.length_a   1.000
_cell.length_b   1.000
_cell.length_c   1.000
_cell.angle_alpha   90.00
_cell.angle_beta   90.00
_cell.angle_gamma   90.00
#
_symmetry.space_group_name_H-M   'P 1'
#
loop_
_entity.id
_entity.type
_entity.pdbx_description
1 polymer ?
#
loop_
_entity_poly.entity_id
_entity_poly.type
_entity_poly.pdbx_seq_one_letter_code
_entity_poly.pdbx_strand_id
1 'polypeptide(L)'
;MIFIGIFALVFLLVICLNIYDSSNLQKLEDYIKTQNCINYSYSKGSYKAICNKKVIKLENSFIIDLNKNKKEFLYANIQTSKIQKNTIYINNEKFEFKEKIDAKKFYNLLQEKLNNDRNN
;
A
#
# COMPACT_ATOMS: atom_id res chain seq x y z
N MET A 1 -43.00 7.56 -9.78
CA MET A 1 -42.69 6.73 -8.59
C MET A 1 -41.61 5.68 -8.84
N ILE A 2 -41.35 5.23 -10.08
CA ILE A 2 -40.20 4.36 -10.42
C ILE A 2 -38.84 5.04 -10.24
N PHE A 3 -38.74 6.34 -10.54
CA PHE A 3 -37.49 7.10 -10.46
C PHE A 3 -36.90 7.12 -9.04
N ILE A 4 -37.76 7.25 -8.02
CA ILE A 4 -37.35 7.21 -6.61
C ILE A 4 -36.86 5.81 -6.22
N GLY A 5 -37.53 4.76 -6.69
CA GLY A 5 -37.10 3.37 -6.45
C GLY A 5 -35.73 3.06 -7.06
N ILE A 6 -35.45 3.57 -8.27
CA ILE A 6 -34.13 3.42 -8.91
C ILE A 6 -33.06 4.15 -8.10
N PHE A 7 -33.31 5.39 -7.66
CA PHE A 7 -32.36 6.12 -6.83
C PHE A 7 -32.10 5.41 -5.49
N ALA A 8 -33.14 4.91 -4.82
CA ALA A 8 -33.00 4.16 -3.58
C ALA A 8 -32.12 2.91 -3.76
N LEU A 9 -32.29 2.17 -4.86
CA LEU A 9 -31.47 1.02 -5.19
C LEU A 9 -30.00 1.41 -5.41
N VAL A 10 -29.74 2.49 -6.16
CA VAL A 10 -28.38 2.99 -6.39
C VAL A 10 -27.70 3.41 -5.07
N PHE A 11 -28.42 4.12 -4.20
CA PHE A 11 -27.89 4.48 -2.88
C PHE A 11 -27.52 3.26 -2.05
N LEU A 12 -28.37 2.23 -2.03
CA LEU A 12 -28.11 1.00 -1.30
C LEU A 12 -26.87 0.27 -1.83
N LEU A 13 -26.71 0.20 -3.15
CA LEU A 13 -25.51 -0.38 -3.77
C LEU A 13 -24.23 0.39 -3.39
N VAL A 14 -24.25 1.72 -3.43
CA VAL A 14 -23.08 2.54 -3.04
C VAL A 14 -22.71 2.32 -1.57
N ILE A 15 -23.70 2.20 -0.67
CA ILE A 15 -23.46 1.90 0.74
C ILE A 15 -22.79 0.51 0.89
N CYS A 16 -23.34 -0.52 0.24
CA CYS A 16 -22.75 -1.86 0.29
C CYS A 16 -21.32 -1.89 -0.24
N LEU A 17 -21.05 -1.20 -1.35
CA LEU A 17 -19.72 -1.10 -1.93
C LEU A 17 -18.72 -0.42 -0.97
N ASN A 18 -19.13 0.66 -0.31
CA ASN A 18 -18.28 1.36 0.67
C ASN A 18 -17.96 0.50 1.89
N ILE A 19 -18.94 -0.22 2.44
CA ILE A 19 -18.73 -1.13 3.58
C ILE A 19 -17.74 -2.24 3.18
N TYR A 20 -17.93 -2.79 1.99
CA TYR A 20 -17.09 -3.86 1.48
C TYR A 20 -15.64 -3.39 1.21
N ASP A 21 -15.44 -2.21 0.63
CA ASP A 21 -14.11 -1.61 0.46
C ASP A 21 -13.43 -1.34 1.81
N SER A 22 -14.17 -0.82 2.80
CA SER A 22 -13.65 -0.62 4.16
C SER A 22 -13.20 -1.93 4.80
N SER A 23 -13.95 -3.03 4.61
CA SER A 23 -13.56 -4.35 5.12
C SER A 23 -12.29 -4.88 4.45
N ASN A 24 -12.14 -4.63 3.15
CA ASN A 24 -10.95 -5.00 2.39
C ASN A 24 -9.71 -4.24 2.89
N LEU A 25 -9.83 -2.93 3.12
CA LEU A 25 -8.75 -2.12 3.70
C LEU A 25 -8.35 -2.63 5.09
N GLN A 26 -9.33 -2.97 5.93
CA GLN A 26 -9.06 -3.50 7.26
C GLN A 26 -8.24 -4.81 7.19
N LYS A 27 -8.62 -5.74 6.30
CA LYS A 27 -7.86 -6.99 6.10
C LYS A 27 -6.41 -6.74 5.67
N LEU A 28 -6.17 -5.77 4.80
CA LEU A 28 -4.81 -5.40 4.36
C LEU A 28 -4.00 -4.78 5.50
N GLU A 29 -4.62 -3.92 6.31
CA GLU A 29 -3.97 -3.30 7.45
C GLU A 29 -3.64 -4.31 8.55
N ASP A 30 -4.57 -5.21 8.87
CA ASP A 30 -4.37 -6.28 9.84
C ASP A 30 -3.20 -7.17 9.40
N TYR A 31 -3.11 -7.51 8.11
CA TYR A 31 -1.95 -8.21 7.58
C TYR A 31 -0.65 -7.44 7.84
N ILE A 32 -0.57 -6.14 7.55
CA ILE A 32 0.64 -5.33 7.80
C ILE A 32 1.02 -5.33 9.28
N LYS A 33 0.05 -5.20 10.18
CA LYS A 33 0.28 -5.21 11.63
C LYS A 33 0.90 -6.53 12.10
N THR A 34 0.57 -7.66 11.47
CA THR A 34 1.22 -8.95 11.78
C THR A 34 2.66 -9.09 11.26
N GLN A 35 3.09 -8.25 10.30
CA GLN A 35 4.41 -8.37 9.66
C GLN A 35 5.54 -7.64 10.39
N ASN A 36 5.29 -7.13 11.62
CA ASN A 36 6.27 -6.38 12.42
C ASN A 36 6.92 -5.24 11.63
N CYS A 37 6.10 -4.45 10.95
CA CYS A 37 6.58 -3.32 10.15
C CYS A 37 6.79 -2.09 11.03
N ILE A 38 7.90 -1.37 10.81
CA ILE A 38 8.31 -0.21 11.61
C ILE A 38 7.53 1.03 11.17
N ASN A 39 7.17 1.10 9.90
CA ASN A 39 6.38 2.17 9.35
C ASN A 39 5.49 1.66 8.23
N TYR A 40 4.26 2.18 8.13
CA TYR A 40 3.38 1.92 7.00
C TYR A 40 2.53 3.15 6.68
N SER A 41 2.09 3.24 5.43
CA SER A 41 1.20 4.30 4.96
C SER A 41 0.26 3.77 3.89
N TYR A 42 -0.99 4.25 3.89
CA TYR A 42 -1.94 4.01 2.83
C TYR A 42 -2.09 5.25 1.95
N SER A 43 -1.89 5.09 0.64
CA SER A 43 -2.15 6.15 -0.33
C SER A 43 -2.25 5.58 -1.73
N LYS A 44 -2.98 6.26 -2.63
CA LYS A 44 -3.10 5.85 -4.05
C LYS A 44 -3.46 4.36 -4.21
N GLY A 45 -4.46 3.90 -3.45
CA GLY A 45 -4.98 2.54 -3.55
C GLY A 45 -4.03 1.43 -3.08
N SER A 46 -2.99 1.75 -2.32
CA SER A 46 -2.08 0.72 -1.80
C SER A 46 -1.48 1.09 -0.45
N TYR A 47 -1.39 0.10 0.42
CA TYR A 47 -0.53 0.18 1.58
C TYR A 47 0.93 -0.04 1.18
N LYS A 48 1.83 0.68 1.83
CA LYS A 48 3.27 0.63 1.63
C LYS A 48 3.90 0.54 3.01
N ALA A 49 4.69 -0.49 3.27
CA ALA A 49 5.24 -0.76 4.58
C ALA A 49 6.74 -1.06 4.51
N ILE A 50 7.49 -0.49 5.45
CA ILE A 50 8.91 -0.76 5.70
C ILE A 50 8.96 -1.66 6.93
N CYS A 51 9.42 -2.89 6.74
CA CYS A 51 9.49 -3.91 7.77
C CYS A 51 10.95 -4.28 8.06
N ASN A 52 11.21 -5.19 9.00
CA ASN A 52 12.57 -5.43 9.47
C ASN A 52 13.55 -5.90 8.39
N LYS A 53 13.12 -6.77 7.46
CA LYS A 53 13.98 -7.37 6.42
C LYS A 53 13.52 -7.07 4.99
N LYS A 54 12.42 -6.34 4.86
CA LYS A 54 11.68 -6.22 3.60
C LYS A 54 10.85 -4.94 3.54
N VAL A 55 10.56 -4.52 2.32
CA VAL A 55 9.54 -3.52 2.00
C VAL A 55 8.38 -4.21 1.28
N ILE A 56 7.16 -3.84 1.65
CA ILE A 56 5.93 -4.44 1.13
C ILE A 56 5.08 -3.36 0.48
N LYS A 57 4.48 -3.69 -0.67
CA LYS A 57 3.35 -2.99 -1.28
C LYS A 57 2.15 -3.93 -1.32
N LEU A 58 1.02 -3.48 -0.79
CA LEU A 58 -0.24 -4.21 -0.82
C LEU A 58 -1.28 -3.36 -1.53
N GLU A 59 -1.66 -3.78 -2.73
CA GLU A 59 -2.66 -3.08 -3.54
C GLU A 59 -4.06 -3.42 -3.06
N ASN A 60 -4.91 -2.40 -2.92
CA ASN A 60 -6.33 -2.60 -2.68
C ASN A 60 -6.99 -3.09 -3.97
N SER A 61 -7.96 -3.98 -3.84
CA SER A 61 -8.76 -4.50 -4.94
C SER A 61 -10.15 -4.86 -4.44
N PHE A 62 -11.08 -5.03 -5.37
CA PHE A 62 -12.42 -5.49 -5.04
C PHE A 62 -12.41 -6.88 -4.39
N ILE A 63 -11.55 -7.79 -4.84
CA ILE A 63 -11.35 -9.08 -4.17
C ILE A 63 -9.93 -9.12 -3.65
N ILE A 64 -9.77 -9.15 -2.33
CA ILE A 64 -8.45 -9.22 -1.68
C ILE A 64 -7.92 -10.65 -1.74
N ASP A 65 -6.81 -10.82 -2.44
CA ASP A 65 -5.99 -12.03 -2.47
C ASP A 65 -4.57 -11.65 -2.10
N LEU A 66 -4.15 -11.94 -0.87
CA LEU A 66 -2.83 -11.53 -0.36
C LEU A 66 -1.65 -12.09 -1.15
N ASN A 67 -1.84 -13.13 -1.97
CA ASN A 67 -0.77 -13.64 -2.84
C ASN A 67 -0.65 -12.81 -4.12
N LYS A 68 -1.76 -12.28 -4.64
CA LYS A 68 -1.79 -11.48 -5.87
C LYS A 68 -1.59 -10.00 -5.61
N ASN A 69 -2.16 -9.49 -4.51
CA ASN A 69 -2.14 -8.09 -4.14
C ASN A 69 -0.83 -7.64 -3.49
N LYS A 70 0.01 -8.59 -3.06
CA LYS A 70 1.26 -8.33 -2.35
C LYS A 70 2.44 -8.34 -3.31
N LYS A 71 3.23 -7.27 -3.25
CA LYS A 71 4.59 -7.24 -3.76
C LYS A 71 5.54 -7.04 -2.61
N GLU A 72 6.51 -7.94 -2.49
CA GLU A 72 7.46 -7.99 -1.39
C GLU A 72 8.88 -7.95 -1.95
N PHE A 73 9.72 -7.08 -1.39
CA PHE A 73 11.12 -6.98 -1.75
C PHE A 73 11.95 -7.11 -0.48
N LEU A 74 12.69 -8.21 -0.38
CA LEU A 74 13.76 -8.33 0.61
C LEU A 74 14.81 -7.26 0.33
N TYR A 75 15.37 -6.64 1.36
CA TYR A 75 16.37 -5.58 1.19
C TYR A 75 17.60 -6.05 0.41
N ALA A 76 18.02 -7.30 0.63
CA ALA A 76 19.09 -7.95 -0.12
C ALA A 76 18.82 -8.03 -1.64
N ASN A 77 17.54 -8.04 -2.06
CA ASN A 77 17.14 -8.16 -3.47
C ASN A 77 16.85 -6.79 -4.12
N ILE A 78 17.01 -5.68 -3.37
CA ILE A 78 16.85 -4.33 -3.90
C ILE A 78 18.18 -3.89 -4.52
N GLN A 79 18.23 -3.97 -5.85
CA GLN A 79 19.36 -3.55 -6.65
C GLN A 79 19.37 -2.03 -6.83
N THR A 80 18.20 -1.47 -7.13
CA THR A 80 18.05 -0.04 -7.35
C THR A 80 16.85 0.52 -6.59
N SER A 81 16.99 1.73 -6.09
CA SER A 81 15.86 2.51 -5.61
C SER A 81 16.05 3.98 -5.97
N LYS A 82 14.99 4.65 -6.41
CA LYS A 82 15.02 6.07 -6.77
C LYS A 82 13.69 6.74 -6.46
N ILE A 83 13.73 8.03 -6.15
CA ILE A 83 12.55 8.86 -5.95
C ILE A 83 12.40 9.87 -7.11
N GLN A 84 11.20 9.99 -7.64
CA GLN A 84 10.84 10.99 -8.64
C GLN A 84 9.49 11.60 -8.26
N LYS A 85 9.50 12.88 -7.90
CA LYS A 85 8.32 13.60 -7.37
C LYS A 85 7.72 12.85 -6.17
N ASN A 86 6.51 12.33 -6.31
CA ASN A 86 5.74 11.60 -5.30
C ASN A 86 5.75 10.07 -5.52
N THR A 87 6.66 9.56 -6.36
CA THR A 87 6.77 8.13 -6.65
C THR A 87 8.17 7.64 -6.31
N ILE A 88 8.23 6.51 -5.60
CA ILE A 88 9.46 5.75 -5.39
C ILE A 88 9.44 4.55 -6.33
N TYR A 89 10.57 4.30 -6.98
CA TYR A 89 10.80 3.12 -7.81
C TYR A 89 11.77 2.21 -7.06
N ILE A 90 11.40 0.96 -6.87
CA ILE A 90 12.25 -0.08 -6.28
C ILE A 90 12.39 -1.18 -7.32
N ASN A 91 13.62 -1.40 -7.81
CA ASN A 91 13.89 -2.13 -9.05
C ASN A 91 13.09 -1.52 -10.22
N ASN A 92 11.90 -2.04 -10.52
CA ASN A 92 10.97 -1.47 -11.53
C ASN A 92 9.57 -1.16 -10.97
N GLU A 93 9.37 -1.35 -9.66
CA GLU A 93 8.06 -1.32 -9.03
C GLU A 93 7.75 0.04 -8.43
N LYS A 94 6.53 0.52 -8.70
CA LYS A 94 6.09 1.87 -8.34
C LYS A 94 5.41 1.90 -6.98
N PHE A 95 5.89 2.78 -6.13
CA PHE A 95 5.33 3.13 -4.84
C PHE A 95 4.88 4.59 -4.90
N GLU A 96 3.61 4.80 -5.28
CA GLU A 96 3.05 6.14 -5.48
C GLU A 96 2.41 6.69 -4.21
N PHE A 97 2.74 7.92 -3.87
CA PHE A 97 2.20 8.61 -2.71
C PHE A 97 1.27 9.73 -3.13
N LYS A 98 0.36 10.12 -2.24
CA LYS A 98 -0.50 11.28 -2.46
C LYS A 98 0.33 12.56 -2.53
N GLU A 99 1.26 12.72 -1.59
CA GLU A 99 2.10 13.90 -1.47
C GLU A 99 3.60 13.59 -1.64
N LYS A 100 4.34 14.57 -2.17
CA LYS A 100 5.80 14.48 -2.33
C LYS A 100 6.52 14.34 -0.99
N ILE A 101 6.00 14.96 0.07
CA ILE A 101 6.63 14.93 1.38
C ILE A 101 6.58 13.52 2.00
N ASP A 102 5.45 12.82 1.83
CA ASP A 102 5.29 11.44 2.30
C ASP A 102 6.21 10.48 1.54
N ALA A 103 6.29 10.63 0.21
CA ALA A 103 7.25 9.87 -0.59
C ALA A 103 8.69 10.10 -0.10
N LYS A 104 9.07 11.36 0.18
CA LYS A 104 10.41 11.68 0.67
C LYS A 104 10.68 11.08 2.05
N LYS A 105 9.74 11.17 2.99
CA LYS A 105 9.84 10.56 4.33
C LYS A 105 10.01 9.05 4.23
N PHE A 106 9.16 8.38 3.44
CA PHE A 106 9.24 6.95 3.22
C PHE A 106 10.56 6.55 2.57
N TYR A 107 10.99 7.29 1.55
CA TYR A 107 12.25 7.02 0.85
C TYR A 107 13.47 7.14 1.76
N ASN A 108 13.51 8.16 2.62
CA ASN A 108 14.61 8.34 3.57
C ASN A 108 14.71 7.15 4.54
N LEU A 109 13.58 6.71 5.11
CA LEU A 109 13.54 5.53 5.98
C LEU A 109 13.97 4.25 5.24
N LEU A 110 13.58 4.11 3.96
CA LEU A 110 14.01 2.98 3.13
C LEU A 110 15.53 2.99 2.92
N GLN A 111 16.13 4.15 2.62
CA GLN A 111 17.58 4.26 2.44
C GLN A 111 18.34 3.94 3.74
N GLU A 112 17.85 4.43 4.87
CA GLU A 112 18.42 4.12 6.18
C GLU A 112 18.45 2.61 6.43
N LYS A 113 17.33 1.92 6.15
CA LYS A 113 17.25 0.47 6.25
C LYS A 113 18.19 -0.25 5.29
N LEU A 114 18.23 0.16 4.01
CA LEU A 114 19.12 -0.44 3.02
C LEU A 114 20.59 -0.30 3.38
N ASN A 115 21.00 0.84 3.94
CA ASN A 115 22.38 1.06 4.35
C ASN A 115 22.75 0.21 5.57
N ASN A 116 21.86 0.12 6.56
CA ASN A 116 22.08 -0.71 7.74
C ASN A 116 22.17 -2.20 7.40
N ASP A 117 21.31 -2.69 6.50
CA ASP A 117 21.30 -4.10 6.06
C ASP A 117 22.50 -4.47 5.19
N ARG A 118 23.14 -3.52 4.50
CA ARG A 118 24.34 -3.76 3.67
C ARG A 118 25.64 -3.73 4.46
N ASN A 119 25.63 -3.10 5.63
CA ASN A 119 26.78 -2.97 6.52
C ASN A 119 26.84 -4.07 7.61
N ASN A 120 25.83 -4.95 7.66
CA ASN A 120 25.73 -6.14 8.51
C ASN A 120 25.83 -7.41 7.66
#